data_AF-A0AAD1DU96-F1
#
_entry.id   AF-A0AAD1DU96-F1
#
_cell.length_a   1.000
_cell.length_b   1.000
_cell.length_c   1.000
_cell.angle_alpha   90.00
_cell.angle_beta   90.00
_cell.angle_gamma   90.00
#
_symmetry.space_group_name_H-M   'P 1'
#
loop_
_entity.id
_entity.type
_entity.pdbx_description
1 polymer ?
#
loop_
_entity_poly.entity_id
_entity_poly.type
_entity_poly.pdbx_seq_one_letter_code
_entity_poly.pdbx_strand_id
1 'polypeptide(L)'
;MSDLPPPKVVKDSIFTTKTVTIKVKDTILVSVPDSLYYEAYIDCVNNKPVLRDPNEKNTKGINSDINLKDGKLSILITTEAQKIFMKWKEKYIQENKEHTRTVQVPYPVVEKVKVPAEFTFFQTLYLFLGKILFFGSLGLLIYKIPWRSLLKLLGL
;
A
#
# COMPACT_ATOMS: atom_id res chain seq x y z
N MET A 1 31.21 -48.94 11.68
CA MET A 1 30.85 -47.64 12.26
C MET A 1 29.53 -47.24 11.62
N SER A 2 28.40 -47.54 12.26
CA SER A 2 27.06 -47.26 11.73
C SER A 2 26.54 -46.01 12.42
N ASP A 3 26.56 -44.88 11.71
CA ASP A 3 26.01 -43.61 12.19
C ASP A 3 24.48 -43.68 12.20
N LEU A 4 23.91 -43.86 13.38
CA LEU A 4 22.48 -43.70 13.60
C LEU A 4 22.16 -42.20 13.77
N PRO A 5 21.09 -41.69 13.16
CA PRO A 5 20.71 -40.29 13.32
C PRO A 5 20.19 -40.01 14.74
N PRO A 6 20.41 -38.78 15.28
CA PRO A 6 20.04 -38.46 16.66
C PRO A 6 18.52 -38.39 16.85
N PRO A 7 18.01 -38.75 18.05
CA PRO A 7 16.58 -38.82 18.32
C PRO A 7 15.95 -37.43 18.41
N LYS A 8 14.81 -37.26 17.72
CA LYS A 8 14.00 -36.03 17.75
C LYS A 8 13.14 -36.00 19.00
N VAL A 9 13.43 -35.07 19.91
CA VAL A 9 12.66 -34.86 21.14
C VAL A 9 11.38 -34.08 20.81
N VAL A 10 10.22 -34.66 21.15
CA VAL A 10 8.91 -34.02 21.09
C VAL A 10 8.41 -33.87 22.53
N LYS A 11 8.09 -32.64 22.96
CA LYS A 11 7.33 -32.40 24.19
C LYS A 11 6.36 -31.22 24.07
N ASP A 12 5.13 -31.58 24.42
CA ASP A 12 4.07 -30.88 25.15
C ASP A 12 3.48 -29.57 24.59
N SER A 13 2.23 -29.72 24.14
CA SER A 13 1.27 -28.68 23.82
C SER A 13 0.87 -27.89 25.07
N ILE A 14 1.23 -26.61 25.11
CA ILE A 14 0.56 -25.62 25.97
C ILE A 14 0.05 -24.51 25.06
N PHE A 15 -1.27 -24.47 24.89
CA PHE A 15 -1.97 -23.38 24.21
C PHE A 15 -2.07 -22.19 25.15
N THR A 16 -1.28 -21.14 24.88
CA THR A 16 -1.44 -19.85 25.57
C THR A 16 -2.18 -18.89 24.64
N THR A 17 -3.50 -18.82 24.80
CA THR A 17 -4.35 -17.81 24.16
C THR A 17 -4.01 -16.45 24.75
N LYS A 18 -3.44 -15.54 23.96
CA LYS A 18 -3.16 -14.16 24.38
C LYS A 18 -4.28 -13.25 23.88
N THR A 19 -5.10 -12.77 24.80
CA THR A 19 -6.10 -11.74 24.55
C THR A 19 -5.38 -10.40 24.40
N VAL A 20 -5.43 -9.83 23.19
CA VAL A 20 -4.82 -8.52 22.91
C VAL A 20 -5.87 -7.44 23.15
N THR A 21 -5.74 -6.70 24.25
CA THR A 21 -6.57 -5.52 24.52
C THR A 21 -5.98 -4.31 23.80
N ILE A 22 -6.52 -3.98 22.63
CA ILE A 22 -6.17 -2.75 21.90
C ILE A 22 -6.91 -1.59 22.57
N LYS A 23 -6.18 -0.71 23.25
CA LYS A 23 -6.74 0.56 23.76
C LYS A 23 -6.83 1.56 22.60
N VAL A 24 -8.03 1.74 22.06
CA VAL A 24 -8.36 2.81 21.11
C VAL A 24 -8.37 4.13 21.89
N LYS A 25 -7.52 5.10 21.52
CA LYS A 25 -7.49 6.43 22.13
C LYS A 25 -8.45 7.36 21.37
N ASP A 26 -9.64 7.56 21.93
CA ASP A 26 -10.59 8.55 21.44
C ASP A 26 -10.20 9.94 21.95
N THR A 27 -9.48 10.71 21.13
CA THR A 27 -9.22 12.13 21.43
C THR A 27 -10.10 12.98 20.53
N ILE A 28 -11.11 13.61 21.11
CA ILE A 28 -11.98 14.56 20.40
C ILE A 28 -11.28 15.92 20.39
N LEU A 29 -10.82 16.35 19.22
CA LEU A 29 -10.27 17.69 19.03
C LEU A 29 -11.43 18.65 18.76
N VAL A 30 -11.76 19.50 19.74
CA VAL A 30 -12.75 20.56 19.58
C VAL A 30 -12.03 21.81 19.05
N SER A 31 -12.13 22.05 17.74
CA SER A 31 -11.72 23.32 17.14
C SER A 31 -12.88 24.30 17.15
N VAL A 32 -12.76 25.40 17.88
CA VAL A 32 -13.67 26.54 17.74
C VAL A 32 -13.45 27.15 16.35
N PRO A 33 -14.49 27.53 15.60
CA PRO A 33 -14.32 28.17 14.30
C PRO A 33 -13.57 29.49 14.46
N ASP A 34 -12.54 29.68 13.65
CA ASP A 34 -11.76 30.92 13.63
C ASP A 34 -12.55 31.99 12.84
N SER A 35 -13.30 32.85 13.53
CA SER A 35 -14.00 33.98 12.89
C SER A 35 -13.40 35.33 13.31
N LEU A 36 -13.09 36.15 12.30
CA LEU A 36 -12.72 37.57 12.43
C LEU A 36 -13.70 38.40 11.61
N TYR A 37 -14.27 39.43 12.24
CA TYR A 37 -15.08 40.46 11.60
C TYR A 37 -14.43 41.82 11.84
N TYR A 38 -14.24 42.57 10.76
CA TYR A 38 -13.65 43.91 10.80
C TYR A 38 -14.49 44.86 9.95
N GLU A 39 -14.88 45.99 10.53
CA GLU A 39 -15.64 47.06 9.89
C GLU A 39 -15.00 48.41 10.26
N ALA A 40 -14.81 49.29 9.29
CA ALA A 40 -14.31 50.64 9.53
C ALA A 40 -14.75 51.57 8.39
N TYR A 41 -14.99 52.84 8.70
CA TYR A 41 -15.20 53.88 7.69
C TYR A 41 -13.85 54.36 7.15
N ILE A 42 -13.81 54.67 5.85
CA ILE A 42 -12.63 55.27 5.22
C ILE A 42 -12.90 56.76 5.06
N ASP A 43 -12.17 57.56 5.82
CA ASP A 43 -12.20 59.01 5.74
C ASP A 43 -10.93 59.55 5.08
N CYS A 44 -11.05 60.72 4.46
CA CYS A 44 -9.92 61.42 3.90
C CYS A 44 -9.53 62.57 4.83
N VAL A 45 -8.36 62.47 5.47
CA VAL A 45 -7.78 63.55 6.28
C VAL A 45 -6.48 63.99 5.61
N ASN A 46 -6.38 65.27 5.24
CA ASN A 46 -5.20 65.82 4.57
C ASN A 46 -4.80 65.06 3.28
N ASN A 47 -5.78 64.75 2.43
CA ASN A 47 -5.62 63.98 1.19
C ASN A 47 -5.03 62.56 1.39
N LYS A 48 -5.07 62.01 2.62
CA LYS A 48 -4.68 60.64 2.91
C LYS A 48 -5.88 59.85 3.47
N PRO A 49 -6.10 58.62 3.00
CA PRO A 49 -7.15 57.76 3.54
C PRO A 49 -6.75 57.28 4.95
N VAL A 50 -7.68 57.41 5.91
CA VAL A 50 -7.54 57.03 7.31
C VAL A 50 -8.77 56.24 7.74
N LEU A 51 -8.58 55.22 8.59
CA LEU A 51 -9.68 54.42 9.14
C LEU A 51 -10.32 55.19 10.32
N ARG A 52 -11.64 55.38 10.28
CA ARG A 52 -12.44 55.96 11.36
C ARG A 52 -13.39 54.90 11.92
N ASP A 53 -13.51 54.89 13.24
CA ASP A 53 -14.37 53.99 14.02
C ASP A 53 -14.20 52.49 13.69
N PRO A 54 -12.99 51.91 13.88
CA PRO A 54 -12.77 50.50 13.66
C PRO A 54 -13.54 49.66 14.68
N ASN A 55 -14.38 48.76 14.19
CA ASN A 55 -15.09 47.75 14.97
C ASN A 55 -14.53 46.36 14.62
N GLU A 56 -13.85 45.75 15.58
CA GLU A 56 -13.28 44.41 15.43
C GLU A 56 -13.99 43.44 16.37
N LYS A 57 -14.48 42.33 15.82
CA LYS A 57 -14.99 41.18 16.58
C LYS A 57 -14.18 39.95 16.22
N ASN A 58 -13.47 39.42 17.20
CA ASN A 58 -12.52 38.33 17.07
C ASN A 58 -12.86 37.21 18.06
N THR A 59 -12.66 35.98 17.60
CA THR A 59 -12.74 34.79 18.45
C THR A 59 -11.51 34.74 19.36
N LYS A 60 -11.64 34.26 20.61
CA LYS A 60 -10.51 34.16 21.55
C LYS A 60 -9.35 33.37 20.94
N GLY A 61 -8.16 33.96 20.87
CA GLY A 61 -6.95 33.34 20.32
C GLY A 61 -6.61 33.73 18.87
N ILE A 62 -7.36 34.66 18.28
CA ILE A 62 -7.06 35.26 16.97
C ILE A 62 -6.54 36.68 17.20
N ASN A 63 -5.31 36.94 16.78
CA ASN A 63 -4.76 38.30 16.72
C ASN A 63 -4.80 38.78 15.27
N SER A 64 -5.39 39.96 15.05
CA SER A 64 -5.38 40.62 13.75
C SER A 64 -4.57 41.92 13.81
N ASP A 65 -3.80 42.18 12.75
CA ASP A 65 -3.02 43.41 12.57
C ASP A 65 -3.53 44.10 11.30
N ILE A 66 -4.12 45.27 11.47
CA ILE A 66 -4.74 46.05 10.38
C ILE A 66 -3.86 47.27 10.07
N ASN A 67 -3.44 47.38 8.82
CA ASN A 67 -2.61 48.47 8.34
C ASN A 67 -3.20 49.10 7.08
N LEU A 68 -3.37 50.43 7.07
CA LEU A 68 -3.78 51.20 5.91
C LEU A 68 -2.62 52.09 5.48
N LYS A 69 -1.94 51.74 4.37
CA LYS A 69 -0.84 52.52 3.78
C LYS A 69 -1.14 52.82 2.32
N ASP A 70 -1.05 54.08 1.94
CA ASP A 70 -1.20 54.55 0.56
C ASP A 70 -2.48 54.04 -0.13
N GLY A 71 -3.59 53.98 0.62
CA GLY A 71 -4.88 53.48 0.13
C GLY A 71 -5.01 51.96 0.06
N LYS A 72 -3.97 51.21 0.44
CA LYS A 72 -4.01 49.74 0.55
C LYS A 72 -4.29 49.32 1.99
N LEU A 73 -5.45 48.69 2.19
CA LEU A 73 -5.78 48.01 3.45
C LEU A 73 -5.14 46.61 3.45
N SER A 74 -4.32 46.33 4.45
CA SER A 74 -3.70 45.03 4.70
C SER A 74 -4.15 44.51 6.06
N ILE A 75 -4.70 43.30 6.09
CA ILE A 75 -5.16 42.65 7.32
C ILE A 75 -4.36 41.35 7.46
N LEU A 76 -3.55 41.24 8.50
CA LEU A 76 -2.79 40.03 8.83
C LEU A 76 -3.46 39.34 10.00
N ILE A 77 -3.79 38.06 9.84
CA ILE A 77 -4.49 37.26 10.85
C ILE A 77 -3.56 36.14 11.30
N THR A 78 -3.34 36.02 12.61
CA THR A 78 -2.58 34.91 13.21
C THR A 78 -3.50 34.01 14.02
N THR A 79 -3.53 32.71 13.68
CA THR A 79 -4.37 31.70 14.35
C THR A 79 -3.51 30.64 15.03
N GLU A 80 -3.86 30.29 16.27
CA GLU A 80 -3.13 29.28 17.05
C GLU A 80 -3.61 27.85 16.76
N ALA A 81 -4.90 27.67 16.45
CA ALA A 81 -5.52 26.37 16.21
C ALA A 81 -4.92 25.64 14.99
N GLN A 82 -4.60 26.36 13.91
CA GLN A 82 -3.96 25.78 12.72
C GLN A 82 -2.58 25.17 13.03
N LYS A 83 -1.83 25.75 13.99
CA LYS A 83 -0.52 25.24 14.40
C LYS A 83 -0.63 23.89 15.11
N ILE A 84 -1.66 23.69 15.92
CA ILE A 84 -1.89 22.43 16.64
C ILE A 84 -2.22 21.31 15.66
N PHE A 85 -3.11 21.57 14.69
CA PHE A 85 -3.48 20.59 13.67
C PHE A 85 -2.27 20.15 12.82
N MET A 86 -1.44 21.11 12.37
CA MET A 86 -0.23 20.81 11.59
C MET A 86 0.79 19.99 12.38
N LYS A 87 1.05 20.32 13.65
CA LYS A 87 1.96 19.55 14.53
C LYS A 87 1.48 18.11 14.72
N TRP A 88 0.17 17.91 14.90
CA TRP A 88 -0.40 16.57 15.07
C TRP A 88 -0.30 15.75 13.78
N LYS A 89 -0.59 16.36 12.63
CA LYS A 89 -0.44 15.73 11.31
C LYS A 89 1.01 15.33 11.05
N GLU A 90 1.96 16.19 11.39
CA GLU A 90 3.39 15.88 11.28
C GLU A 90 3.80 14.73 12.19
N LYS A 91 3.38 14.76 13.47
CA LYS A 91 3.61 13.66 14.42
C LYS A 91 3.04 12.34 13.92
N TYR A 92 1.81 12.34 13.38
CA TYR A 92 1.22 11.16 12.77
C TYR A 92 2.02 10.66 11.56
N ILE A 93 2.47 11.56 10.68
CA ILE A 93 3.30 11.20 9.53
C ILE A 93 4.66 10.64 9.96
N GLN A 94 5.25 11.16 11.04
CA GLN A 94 6.51 10.66 11.61
C GLN A 94 6.29 9.29 12.28
N GLU A 95 5.26 9.13 13.10
CA GLU A 95 4.95 7.89 13.80
C GLU A 95 4.57 6.75 12.83
N ASN A 96 3.92 7.07 11.70
CA ASN A 96 3.50 6.06 10.73
C ASN A 96 4.61 5.60 9.77
N LYS A 97 5.79 6.25 9.79
CA LYS A 97 6.95 5.86 8.97
C LYS A 97 7.89 4.87 9.67
N GLU A 98 7.72 4.63 10.96
CA GLU A 98 8.69 3.87 11.77
C GLU A 98 8.23 2.45 12.19
N HIS A 99 7.13 1.94 11.64
CA HIS A 99 6.61 0.63 12.03
C HIS A 99 6.46 -0.39 10.91
N THR A 100 7.56 -0.63 10.19
CA THR A 100 7.81 -1.94 9.56
C THR A 100 8.63 -2.79 10.53
N ARG A 101 7.99 -3.30 11.59
CA ARG A 101 8.63 -4.30 12.46
C ARG A 101 8.71 -5.62 11.70
N THR A 102 9.90 -5.96 11.21
CA THR A 102 10.22 -7.31 10.75
C THR A 102 10.18 -8.25 11.96
N VAL A 103 9.04 -8.91 12.15
CA VAL A 103 8.91 -9.96 13.14
C VAL A 103 9.78 -11.13 12.67
N GLN A 104 10.91 -11.34 13.35
CA GLN A 104 11.72 -12.53 13.13
C GLN A 104 10.92 -13.74 13.61
N VAL A 105 10.37 -14.49 12.67
CA VAL A 105 9.75 -15.77 12.95
C VAL A 105 10.86 -16.72 13.44
N PRO A 106 10.73 -17.32 14.64
CA PRO A 106 11.80 -18.13 15.24
C PRO A 106 11.99 -19.50 14.57
N TYR A 107 11.25 -19.78 13.50
CA TYR A 107 11.35 -21.01 12.72
C TYR A 107 11.74 -20.68 11.27
N PRO A 108 12.61 -21.49 10.64
CA PRO A 108 12.92 -21.33 9.23
C PRO A 108 11.63 -21.52 8.43
N VAL A 109 11.29 -20.51 7.61
CA VAL A 109 10.23 -20.65 6.62
C VAL A 109 10.73 -21.69 5.61
N VAL A 110 10.14 -22.88 5.63
CA VAL A 110 10.50 -23.95 4.68
C VAL A 110 9.95 -23.53 3.32
N GLU A 111 10.82 -22.97 2.48
CA GLU A 111 10.50 -22.73 1.08
C GLU A 111 10.21 -24.08 0.43
N LYS A 112 9.00 -24.24 -0.12
CA LYS A 112 8.62 -25.46 -0.85
C LYS A 112 9.36 -25.45 -2.18
N VAL A 113 10.60 -25.95 -2.18
CA VAL A 113 11.37 -26.16 -3.41
C VAL A 113 10.59 -27.15 -4.27
N LYS A 114 10.18 -26.71 -5.46
CA LYS A 114 9.51 -27.58 -6.44
C LYS A 114 10.54 -28.57 -6.97
N VAL A 115 10.61 -29.76 -6.36
CA VAL A 115 11.41 -30.86 -6.89
C VAL A 115 10.79 -31.28 -8.23
N PRO A 116 11.56 -31.32 -9.33
CA PRO A 116 11.04 -31.84 -10.60
C PRO A 116 10.65 -33.30 -10.39
N ALA A 117 9.40 -33.65 -10.72
CA ALA A 117 8.92 -35.02 -10.57
C ALA A 117 9.67 -35.92 -11.56
N GLU A 118 10.48 -36.84 -11.02
CA GLU A 118 11.13 -37.88 -11.82
C GLU A 118 10.06 -38.90 -12.26
N PHE A 119 10.06 -39.25 -13.55
CA PHE A 119 9.11 -40.22 -14.08
C PHE A 119 9.39 -41.62 -13.52
N THR A 120 8.34 -42.30 -13.09
CA THR A 120 8.45 -43.70 -12.64
C THR A 120 8.81 -44.60 -13.81
N PHE A 121 9.54 -45.70 -13.57
CA PHE A 121 9.94 -46.66 -14.61
C PHE A 121 8.79 -47.14 -15.52
N PHE A 122 7.62 -47.40 -14.94
CA PHE A 122 6.45 -47.80 -15.75
C PHE A 122 5.93 -46.67 -16.63
N GLN A 123 6.01 -45.41 -16.16
CA GLN A 123 5.58 -44.26 -16.95
C GLN A 123 6.50 -44.06 -18.16
N THR A 124 7.80 -44.24 -18.00
CA THR A 124 8.74 -44.16 -19.13
C THR A 124 8.54 -45.30 -20.11
N LEU A 125 8.25 -46.53 -19.63
CA LEU A 125 7.90 -47.67 -20.48
C LEU A 125 6.64 -47.40 -21.32
N TYR A 126 5.56 -46.89 -20.71
CA TYR A 126 4.32 -46.56 -21.43
C TYR A 126 4.51 -45.45 -22.45
N LEU A 127 5.27 -44.40 -22.12
CA LEU A 127 5.59 -43.33 -23.07
C LEU A 127 6.39 -43.85 -24.26
N PHE A 128 7.32 -44.78 -24.03
CA PHE A 128 8.10 -45.40 -25.08
C PHE A 128 7.23 -46.27 -26.00
N LEU A 129 6.38 -47.12 -25.43
CA LEU A 129 5.43 -47.93 -26.20
C LEU A 129 4.48 -47.07 -27.04
N GLY A 130 3.92 -46.02 -26.43
CA GLY A 130 3.03 -45.08 -27.11
C GLY A 130 3.71 -44.37 -28.28
N LYS A 131 4.98 -43.98 -28.12
CA LYS A 131 5.78 -43.38 -29.19
C LYS A 131 5.94 -44.32 -30.38
N ILE A 132 6.27 -45.59 -30.15
CA ILE A 132 6.43 -46.58 -31.22
C ILE A 132 5.11 -46.80 -31.98
N LEU A 133 3.99 -46.96 -31.26
CA LEU A 133 2.68 -47.15 -31.87
C LEU A 133 2.26 -45.93 -32.71
N PHE A 134 2.51 -44.72 -32.20
CA PHE A 134 2.20 -43.48 -32.91
C PHE A 134 2.96 -43.40 -34.24
N PHE A 135 4.29 -43.57 -34.22
CA PHE A 135 5.09 -43.54 -35.45
C PHE A 135 4.78 -44.69 -36.41
N GLY A 136 4.51 -45.89 -35.89
CA GLY A 136 4.07 -47.02 -36.71
C GLY A 136 2.76 -46.75 -37.44
N SER A 137 1.77 -46.18 -36.75
CA SER A 137 0.49 -45.80 -37.36
C SER A 137 0.64 -44.69 -38.41
N LEU A 138 1.50 -43.71 -38.14
CA LEU A 138 1.78 -42.60 -39.06
C LEU A 138 2.47 -43.10 -40.34
N GLY A 139 3.43 -44.02 -40.20
CA GLY A 139 4.09 -44.67 -41.33
C GLY A 139 3.13 -45.49 -42.19
N LEU A 140 2.21 -46.24 -41.57
CA LEU A 140 1.18 -47.01 -42.29
C LEU A 140 0.19 -46.10 -43.03
N LEU A 141 -0.21 -44.97 -42.44
CA LEU A 141 -1.06 -43.98 -43.10
C LEU A 141 -0.36 -43.38 -44.32
N ILE A 142 0.89 -42.95 -44.18
CA ILE A 142 1.72 -42.43 -45.28
C ILE A 142 1.88 -43.48 -46.38
N TYR A 143 2.15 -44.73 -46.03
CA TYR A 143 2.32 -45.80 -47.01
C TYR A 143 1.03 -46.11 -47.77
N LYS A 144 -0.13 -46.11 -47.09
CA LYS A 144 -1.43 -46.43 -47.69
C LYS A 144 -2.00 -45.30 -48.56
N ILE A 145 -1.52 -44.06 -48.39
CA ILE A 145 -1.94 -42.94 -49.24
C ILE A 145 -1.50 -43.21 -50.69
N PRO A 146 -2.41 -43.18 -51.68
CA PRO A 146 -2.05 -43.35 -53.09
C PRO A 146 -1.36 -42.07 -53.60
N TRP A 147 -0.04 -41.98 -53.39
CA TRP A 147 0.79 -40.82 -53.75
C TRP A 147 0.60 -40.38 -55.20
N ARG A 148 0.39 -41.32 -56.12
CA ARG A 148 0.12 -41.02 -57.54
C ARG A 148 -1.18 -40.24 -57.77
N SER A 149 -2.22 -40.46 -56.97
CA SER A 149 -3.49 -39.73 -57.07
C SER A 149 -3.41 -38.37 -56.40
N LEU A 150 -2.64 -38.28 -55.31
CA LEU A 150 -2.49 -37.05 -54.53
C LEU A 150 -1.59 -36.03 -55.27
N LEU A 151 -0.48 -36.49 -55.88
CA LEU A 151 0.39 -35.64 -56.70
C LEU A 151 -0.35 -35.07 -57.93
N LYS A 152 -1.20 -35.88 -58.58
CA LYS A 152 -2.05 -35.41 -59.69
C LYS A 152 -3.05 -34.32 -59.27
N LEU A 153 -3.64 -34.45 -58.08
CA LEU A 153 -4.53 -33.42 -57.52
C LEU A 153 -3.79 -32.13 -57.14
N LEU A 154 -2.50 -32.22 -56.84
CA LEU A 154 -1.66 -31.08 -56.46
C LEU A 154 -0.97 -30.40 -57.65
N GLY A 155 -1.19 -30.88 -58.88
CA GLY A 155 -0.69 -30.25 -60.12
C GLY A 155 0.83 -30.35 -60.33
N LEU A 156 1.47 -31.40 -59.79
CA LEU A 156 2.91 -31.68 -59.89
C LEU A 156 3.17 -33.01 -60.61
#